data_AF-A0A4Q9LR63-F1
#
_entry.id   AF-A0A4Q9LR63-F1
#
_cell.length_a   1.000
_cell.length_b   1.000
_cell.length_c   1.000
_cell.angle_alpha   90.00
_cell.angle_beta   90.00
_cell.angle_gamma   90.00
#
_symmetry.space_group_name_H-M   'P 1'
#
loop_
_entity.id
_entity.type
_entity.pdbx_description
1 polymer ?
#
loop_
_entity_poly.entity_id
_entity_poly.type
_entity_poly.pdbx_seq_one_letter_code
_entity_poly.pdbx_strand_id
1 'polypeptide(L)'
;MKKIGKFLIKKNCVTSNARTSTLQLSHGTLNLPKFMPVATYGCMKGVLHSQLHNTIILSNTYHLRNLNRNLHQFTRYNHNILTDSGGFQIVSLNDNIISEEGVTFHEKYKGKVTDKNNTESEKFNEDNEVNKDVRDKGSKEDKNNAESDKYSKDTEESKDINGEDYLKIQQCVKSNISNTNNNTPLYSTLLTPEISIQIQNKLNSDIMMQLDDVRNPLSTYNDIECAMYRSLRWLDRCILEHKNTHQLLFPIIQGGLFKDLRIISTTEIKKRLLFYNEEEFCKMGVNDSTNEQQGISNCTSEQLGLSNNTSEQQGFNNNTDMQQGLNDSSNKQQGVSNNTPTTTINTPKVNMCRGVAIGGLSGGEDKNHFCDVISLCVSILGPNIPKYVMGVGYPEDVLVCICLGIDMMDCVYPTRTARFGIALTDKGCIKVNTVEWNTSDRCISTDTSTISSPISNTSISNPTSIAPTYSPIYPIDPTCKCYCCLNYNIQYLKTLKNTTNLCILLTLHNLFYMENFIDRIRISIENNRLNIFVKEYVKNRYNNQPPEWFVRAMKSVNLM
;
A
#
# COMPACT_ATOMS: atom_id res chain seq x y z
N MET A 1 -16.26 26.16 0.80
CA MET A 1 -15.63 24.98 0.14
C MET A 1 -15.09 24.05 1.22
N LYS A 2 -15.29 22.73 1.12
CA LYS A 2 -14.66 21.75 2.04
C LYS A 2 -13.14 21.82 1.84
N LYS A 3 -12.35 21.92 2.92
CA LYS A 3 -10.87 21.90 2.84
C LYS A 3 -10.41 20.46 2.62
N ILE A 4 -10.20 20.06 1.37
CA ILE A 4 -9.62 18.76 1.00
C ILE A 4 -8.23 18.64 1.63
N GLY A 5 -7.89 17.45 2.13
CA GLY A 5 -6.63 17.20 2.83
C GLY A 5 -6.60 17.65 4.30
N LYS A 6 -7.71 18.13 4.86
CA LYS A 6 -7.79 18.43 6.29
C LYS A 6 -7.71 17.13 7.10
N PHE A 7 -6.61 16.94 7.82
CA PHE A 7 -6.39 15.88 8.78
C PHE A 7 -6.62 16.40 10.21
N LEU A 8 -7.49 15.73 10.97
CA LEU A 8 -7.81 16.11 12.36
C LEU A 8 -7.77 14.89 13.25
N ILE A 9 -6.90 14.91 14.26
CA ILE A 9 -6.88 13.91 15.32
C ILE A 9 -8.08 14.14 16.23
N LYS A 10 -8.89 13.09 16.43
CA LYS A 10 -10.06 13.09 17.33
C LYS A 10 -9.65 12.67 18.74
N LYS A 11 -8.87 11.60 18.85
CA LYS A 11 -8.43 11.04 20.13
C LYS A 11 -7.09 10.35 19.98
N ASN A 12 -6.16 10.61 20.91
CA ASN A 12 -4.97 9.78 21.08
C ASN A 12 -5.25 8.73 22.16
N CYS A 13 -4.70 7.54 21.98
CA CYS A 13 -4.66 6.53 23.04
C CYS A 13 -3.82 7.06 24.20
N VAL A 14 -4.18 6.67 25.42
CA VAL A 14 -3.49 7.08 26.65
C VAL A 14 -2.23 6.25 26.93
N THR A 15 -2.11 5.05 26.34
CA THR A 15 -1.02 4.11 26.61
C THR A 15 -0.07 3.93 25.42
N SER A 16 -0.59 3.89 24.20
CA SER A 16 0.17 3.61 22.97
C SER A 16 0.16 4.77 21.98
N ASN A 17 0.81 4.58 20.82
CA ASN A 17 0.81 5.55 19.72
C ASN A 17 -0.48 5.52 18.87
N ALA A 18 -1.44 4.64 19.21
CA ALA A 18 -2.71 4.55 18.50
C ALA A 18 -3.54 5.83 18.64
N ARG A 19 -4.36 6.10 17.63
CA ARG A 19 -5.22 7.28 17.58
C ARG A 19 -6.41 7.07 16.68
N THR A 20 -7.44 7.87 16.90
CA THR A 20 -8.54 8.05 15.95
C THR A 20 -8.47 9.45 15.36
N SER A 21 -8.75 9.54 14.07
CA SER A 21 -8.62 10.78 13.32
C SER A 21 -9.61 10.84 12.16
N THR A 22 -9.68 11.98 11.50
CA THR A 22 -10.46 12.18 10.27
C THR A 22 -9.59 12.77 9.18
N LEU A 23 -9.80 12.32 7.95
CA LEU A 23 -9.20 12.89 6.75
C LEU A 23 -10.29 13.31 5.77
N GLN A 24 -10.33 14.59 5.43
CA GLN A 24 -11.29 15.12 4.47
C GLN A 24 -10.81 14.87 3.04
N LEU A 25 -11.59 14.08 2.28
CA LEU A 25 -11.38 13.82 0.86
C LEU A 25 -12.54 14.39 0.03
N SER A 26 -12.46 14.25 -1.29
CA SER A 26 -13.43 14.78 -2.25
C SER A 26 -14.77 14.05 -2.18
N HIS A 27 -14.75 12.71 -2.07
CA HIS A 27 -15.96 11.88 -2.02
C HIS A 27 -16.41 11.48 -0.61
N GLY A 28 -15.84 12.11 0.43
CA GLY A 28 -16.29 11.92 1.81
C GLY A 28 -15.20 12.15 2.85
N THR A 29 -15.59 12.14 4.12
CA THR A 29 -14.63 12.16 5.23
C THR A 29 -14.31 10.73 5.62
N LEU A 30 -13.02 10.39 5.71
CA LEU A 30 -12.59 9.11 6.25
C LEU A 30 -12.43 9.18 7.76
N ASN A 31 -12.97 8.20 8.46
CA ASN A 31 -12.65 7.95 9.87
C ASN A 31 -11.51 6.95 9.94
N LEU A 32 -10.46 7.30 10.67
CA LEU A 32 -9.24 6.53 10.80
C LEU A 32 -9.10 6.00 12.25
N PRO A 33 -8.50 4.82 12.46
CA PRO A 33 -7.83 4.00 11.45
C PRO A 33 -8.80 3.29 10.49
N LYS A 34 -8.32 2.91 9.29
CA LYS A 34 -9.12 2.27 8.23
C LYS A 34 -8.32 1.24 7.44
N PHE A 35 -8.95 0.09 7.16
CA PHE A 35 -8.47 -0.91 6.22
C PHE A 35 -9.16 -0.74 4.87
N MET A 36 -8.37 -0.76 3.80
CA MET A 36 -8.83 -0.55 2.44
C MET A 36 -8.85 -1.90 1.71
N PRO A 37 -10.03 -2.37 1.28
CA PRO A 37 -10.11 -3.53 0.41
C PRO A 37 -9.61 -3.19 -0.99
N VAL A 38 -8.98 -4.16 -1.63
CA VAL A 38 -8.33 -3.97 -2.94
C VAL A 38 -9.28 -4.37 -4.08
N ALA A 39 -9.71 -3.37 -4.84
CA ALA A 39 -10.49 -3.46 -6.07
C ALA A 39 -9.56 -3.37 -7.29
N THR A 40 -8.82 -4.45 -7.57
CA THR A 40 -7.71 -4.47 -8.55
C THR A 40 -8.04 -3.83 -9.91
N TYR A 41 -9.23 -4.11 -10.47
CA TYR A 41 -9.67 -3.57 -11.77
C TYR A 41 -10.76 -2.49 -11.62
N GLY A 42 -10.77 -1.78 -10.49
CA GLY A 42 -11.91 -0.94 -10.10
C GLY A 42 -13.13 -1.76 -9.69
N CYS A 43 -12.98 -3.06 -9.44
CA CYS A 43 -14.03 -3.93 -8.92
C CYS A 43 -13.48 -4.89 -7.87
N MET A 44 -14.31 -5.21 -6.87
CA MET A 44 -14.00 -6.23 -5.89
C MET A 44 -14.19 -7.63 -6.49
N LYS A 45 -13.36 -8.58 -6.07
CA LYS A 45 -13.52 -9.98 -6.47
C LYS A 45 -14.79 -10.56 -5.82
N GLY A 46 -15.82 -10.80 -6.63
CA GLY A 46 -17.04 -11.50 -6.22
C GLY A 46 -18.03 -10.70 -5.38
N VAL A 47 -17.81 -9.39 -5.17
CA VAL A 47 -18.67 -8.54 -4.35
C VAL A 47 -18.99 -7.25 -5.09
N LEU A 48 -20.23 -6.80 -5.05
CA LEU A 48 -20.62 -5.50 -5.60
C LEU A 48 -20.25 -4.38 -4.61
N HIS A 49 -19.90 -3.21 -5.14
CA HIS A 49 -19.59 -2.05 -4.29
C HIS A 49 -20.72 -1.67 -3.33
N SER A 50 -21.99 -1.86 -3.74
CA SER A 50 -23.15 -1.61 -2.89
C SER A 50 -23.26 -2.53 -1.67
N GLN A 51 -22.48 -3.62 -1.63
CA GLN A 51 -22.43 -4.56 -0.51
C GLN A 51 -21.24 -4.27 0.43
N LEU A 52 -20.38 -3.31 0.09
CA LEU A 52 -19.29 -2.87 0.96
C LEU A 52 -19.82 -1.80 1.92
N HIS A 53 -19.50 -1.93 3.20
CA HIS A 53 -19.70 -0.83 4.17
C HIS A 53 -18.50 0.14 4.20
N ASN A 54 -17.36 -0.28 3.64
CA ASN A 54 -16.15 0.52 3.59
C ASN A 54 -16.35 1.84 2.82
N THR A 55 -15.74 2.90 3.34
CA THR A 55 -15.83 4.26 2.77
C THR A 55 -14.64 4.63 1.89
N ILE A 56 -13.75 3.66 1.65
CA ILE A 56 -12.60 3.78 0.75
C ILE A 56 -12.19 2.41 0.22
N ILE A 57 -11.76 2.36 -1.04
CA ILE A 57 -11.15 1.17 -1.67
C ILE A 57 -9.81 1.54 -2.32
N LEU A 58 -8.94 0.55 -2.51
CA LEU A 58 -7.72 0.70 -3.31
C LEU A 58 -7.97 0.14 -4.71
N SER A 59 -7.60 0.89 -5.76
CA SER A 59 -7.60 0.43 -7.14
C SER A 59 -6.19 0.46 -7.73
N ASN A 60 -5.89 -0.45 -8.64
CA ASN A 60 -4.54 -0.58 -9.18
C ASN A 60 -4.40 0.20 -10.50
N THR A 61 -3.43 1.13 -10.54
CA THR A 61 -3.19 1.99 -11.68
C THR A 61 -2.65 1.22 -12.88
N TYR A 62 -1.80 0.21 -12.67
CA TYR A 62 -1.28 -0.61 -13.76
C TYR A 62 -2.43 -1.25 -14.57
N HIS A 63 -3.39 -1.89 -13.92
CA HIS A 63 -4.52 -2.52 -14.61
C HIS A 63 -5.50 -1.53 -15.24
N LEU A 64 -5.60 -0.32 -14.67
CA LEU A 64 -6.56 0.70 -15.10
C LEU A 64 -5.94 1.74 -16.06
N ARG A 65 -4.65 1.66 -16.37
CA ARG A 65 -3.92 2.68 -17.16
C ARG A 65 -4.57 3.03 -18.50
N ASN A 66 -5.21 2.06 -19.13
CA ASN A 66 -5.85 2.20 -20.44
C ASN A 66 -7.34 2.57 -20.36
N LEU A 67 -7.91 2.70 -19.15
CA LEU A 67 -9.34 2.99 -18.97
C LEU A 67 -9.73 4.36 -19.56
N ASN A 68 -8.84 5.35 -19.47
CA ASN A 68 -9.05 6.73 -19.97
C ASN A 68 -10.41 7.35 -19.56
N ARG A 69 -10.93 7.01 -18.38
CA ARG A 69 -12.19 7.52 -17.84
C ARG A 69 -12.08 7.76 -16.33
N ASN A 70 -12.94 8.65 -15.83
CA ASN A 70 -13.14 8.85 -14.40
C ASN A 70 -13.59 7.54 -13.75
N LEU A 71 -12.84 7.08 -12.74
CA LEU A 71 -13.01 5.78 -12.12
C LEU A 71 -14.28 5.70 -11.26
N HIS A 72 -14.65 6.78 -10.56
CA HIS A 72 -15.90 6.83 -9.80
C HIS A 72 -17.11 6.65 -10.72
N GLN A 73 -17.13 7.35 -11.86
CA GLN A 73 -18.21 7.23 -12.84
C GLN A 73 -18.25 5.84 -13.49
N PHE A 74 -17.08 5.28 -13.82
CA PHE A 74 -16.96 3.95 -14.42
C PHE A 74 -17.48 2.86 -13.47
N THR A 75 -17.11 2.93 -12.19
CA THR A 75 -17.43 1.91 -11.18
C THR A 75 -18.73 2.16 -10.43
N ARG A 76 -19.32 3.35 -10.60
CA ARG A 76 -20.44 3.88 -9.80
C ARG A 76 -20.17 3.87 -8.29
N TYR A 77 -18.90 3.98 -7.90
CA TYR A 77 -18.51 4.03 -6.50
C TYR A 77 -18.46 5.48 -6.01
N ASN A 78 -19.43 5.83 -5.17
CA ASN A 78 -19.63 7.22 -4.70
C ASN A 78 -18.85 7.54 -3.41
N HIS A 79 -17.94 6.66 -2.99
CA HIS A 79 -17.03 6.86 -1.87
C HIS A 79 -15.59 6.98 -2.36
N ASN A 80 -14.65 7.14 -1.43
CA ASN A 80 -13.29 7.52 -1.79
C ASN A 80 -12.52 6.38 -2.46
N ILE A 81 -11.63 6.72 -3.39
CA ILE A 81 -10.73 5.76 -4.02
C ILE A 81 -9.29 6.19 -3.80
N LEU A 82 -8.44 5.25 -3.40
CA LEU A 82 -7.00 5.38 -3.49
C LEU A 82 -6.50 4.62 -4.72
N THR A 83 -5.63 5.22 -5.52
CA THR A 83 -4.89 4.53 -6.58
C THR A 83 -3.43 4.38 -6.19
N ASP A 84 -2.87 3.19 -6.40
CA ASP A 84 -1.42 3.01 -6.34
C ASP A 84 -0.72 3.63 -7.57
N SER A 85 0.61 3.53 -7.66
CA SER A 85 1.37 4.08 -8.79
C SER A 85 1.45 3.16 -10.00
N GLY A 86 1.09 1.88 -9.83
CA GLY A 86 1.31 0.80 -10.79
C GLY A 86 2.74 0.23 -10.81
N GLY A 87 3.71 0.85 -10.11
CA GLY A 87 5.12 0.46 -10.15
C GLY A 87 5.36 -0.97 -9.66
N PHE A 88 4.80 -1.34 -8.50
CA PHE A 88 4.96 -2.67 -7.91
C PHE A 88 4.53 -3.81 -8.87
N GLN A 89 3.38 -3.66 -9.53
CA GLN A 89 2.88 -4.65 -10.48
C GLN A 89 3.79 -4.77 -11.71
N ILE A 90 4.34 -3.67 -12.18
CA ILE A 90 5.26 -3.67 -13.32
C ILE A 90 6.57 -4.37 -12.95
N VAL A 91 7.11 -4.09 -11.76
CA VAL A 91 8.34 -4.74 -11.26
C VAL A 91 8.15 -6.25 -11.09
N SER A 92 6.91 -6.71 -10.86
CA SER A 92 6.58 -8.15 -10.81
C SER A 92 6.47 -8.84 -12.17
N LEU A 93 6.51 -8.10 -13.28
CA LEU A 93 6.57 -8.68 -14.63
C LEU A 93 8.02 -9.04 -14.99
N ASN A 94 8.21 -10.16 -15.69
CA ASN A 94 9.51 -10.52 -16.25
C ASN A 94 9.97 -9.46 -17.26
N ASP A 95 11.29 -9.25 -17.35
CA ASP A 95 11.94 -8.41 -18.35
C ASP A 95 11.58 -6.91 -18.29
N ASN A 96 11.51 -6.34 -17.08
CA ASN A 96 11.43 -4.89 -16.88
C ASN A 96 12.81 -4.25 -16.73
N ILE A 97 12.94 -2.99 -17.15
CA ILE A 97 14.14 -2.18 -17.02
C ILE A 97 13.79 -0.91 -16.25
N ILE A 98 14.47 -0.68 -15.15
CA ILE A 98 14.32 0.53 -14.32
C ILE A 98 15.49 1.46 -14.65
N SER A 99 15.19 2.67 -15.11
CA SER A 99 16.17 3.74 -15.34
C SER A 99 15.81 4.98 -14.51
N GLU A 100 16.50 6.11 -14.71
CA GLU A 100 16.12 7.36 -14.05
C GLU A 100 14.81 7.93 -14.63
N GLU A 101 14.52 7.67 -15.89
CA GLU A 101 13.34 8.15 -16.62
C GLU A 101 12.05 7.51 -16.10
N GLY A 102 12.10 6.22 -15.78
CA GLY A 102 10.94 5.45 -15.35
C GLY A 102 11.16 3.93 -15.41
N VAL A 103 10.07 3.19 -15.53
CA VAL A 103 10.08 1.73 -15.68
C VAL A 103 9.62 1.36 -17.08
N THR A 104 10.50 0.70 -17.84
CA THR A 104 10.19 0.13 -19.14
C THR A 104 9.78 -1.33 -18.97
N PHE A 105 8.67 -1.73 -19.59
CA PHE A 105 8.15 -3.10 -19.51
C PHE A 105 7.47 -3.51 -20.80
N HIS A 106 7.38 -4.82 -21.02
CA HIS A 106 6.73 -5.38 -22.18
C HIS A 106 5.29 -5.80 -21.87
N GLU A 107 4.37 -5.43 -22.76
CA GLU A 107 2.99 -5.90 -22.69
C GLU A 107 2.86 -7.22 -23.45
N LYS A 108 2.35 -8.27 -22.77
CA LYS A 108 1.87 -9.47 -23.49
C LYS A 108 0.56 -9.11 -24.19
N TYR A 109 0.61 -8.88 -25.50
CA TYR A 109 -0.58 -8.67 -26.31
C TYR A 109 -1.42 -9.95 -26.34
N LYS A 110 -2.58 -9.96 -25.68
CA LYS A 110 -3.62 -11.00 -25.84
C LYS A 110 -4.60 -10.60 -26.95
N GLY A 111 -4.13 -10.43 -28.18
CA GLY A 111 -5.04 -10.28 -29.33
C GLY A 111 -5.11 -11.58 -30.11
N LYS A 112 -6.32 -12.15 -30.23
CA LYS A 112 -6.59 -13.12 -31.28
C LYS A 112 -6.45 -12.38 -32.61
N VAL A 113 -5.44 -12.76 -33.41
CA VAL A 113 -5.51 -12.54 -34.85
C VAL A 113 -6.70 -13.35 -35.33
N THR A 114 -7.80 -12.68 -35.67
CA THR A 114 -8.88 -13.34 -36.41
C THR A 114 -8.41 -13.51 -37.84
N ASP A 115 -7.72 -14.60 -38.12
CA ASP A 115 -7.62 -15.08 -39.48
C ASP A 115 -9.03 -15.49 -39.92
N LYS A 116 -9.66 -14.61 -40.71
CA LYS A 116 -10.77 -15.01 -41.57
C LYS A 116 -10.19 -15.97 -42.59
N ASN A 117 -10.15 -17.25 -42.26
CA ASN A 117 -10.18 -18.43 -43.14
C ASN A 117 -9.71 -19.66 -42.36
N ASN A 118 -10.62 -20.26 -41.59
CA ASN A 118 -10.75 -21.73 -41.51
C ASN A 118 -11.97 -22.07 -40.66
N THR A 119 -12.96 -22.66 -41.34
CA THR A 119 -13.97 -23.51 -40.73
C THR A 119 -13.27 -24.76 -40.21
N GLU A 120 -13.20 -24.93 -38.89
CA GLU A 120 -13.30 -26.24 -38.24
C GLU A 120 -13.49 -26.08 -36.74
N SER A 121 -14.35 -26.93 -36.21
CA SER A 121 -14.81 -27.00 -34.83
C SER A 121 -13.72 -27.57 -33.91
N GLU A 122 -13.26 -26.81 -32.92
CA GLU A 122 -12.49 -27.35 -31.81
C GLU A 122 -13.05 -26.94 -30.44
N LYS A 123 -13.16 -27.96 -29.59
CA LYS A 123 -13.76 -27.96 -28.26
C LYS A 123 -12.96 -27.07 -27.30
N PHE A 124 -13.66 -26.28 -26.50
CA PHE A 124 -13.12 -25.55 -25.36
C PHE A 124 -12.58 -26.53 -24.30
N ASN A 125 -11.26 -26.54 -24.12
CA ASN A 125 -10.61 -26.99 -22.90
C ASN A 125 -9.99 -25.76 -22.23
N GLU A 126 -10.72 -25.13 -21.33
CA GLU A 126 -10.16 -24.20 -20.34
C GLU A 126 -9.67 -25.02 -19.16
N ASP A 127 -8.37 -25.33 -19.14
CA ASP A 127 -7.64 -25.70 -17.93
C ASP A 127 -6.15 -25.72 -18.29
N ASN A 128 -5.42 -24.66 -17.93
CA ASN A 128 -3.99 -24.69 -17.56
C ASN A 128 -3.43 -23.26 -17.37
N GLU A 129 -3.79 -22.62 -16.27
CA GLU A 129 -2.89 -21.70 -15.56
C GLU A 129 -2.99 -22.01 -14.06
N VAL A 130 -2.43 -23.18 -13.70
CA VAL A 130 -2.21 -23.59 -12.32
C VAL A 130 -0.75 -24.06 -12.21
N ASN A 131 -0.09 -23.56 -11.16
CA ASN A 131 1.23 -23.93 -10.65
C ASN A 131 2.46 -23.30 -11.31
N LYS A 132 2.94 -22.23 -10.67
CA LYS A 132 4.17 -22.27 -9.89
C LYS A 132 4.11 -21.11 -8.90
N ASP A 133 3.94 -21.42 -7.62
CA ASP A 133 4.66 -20.74 -6.54
C ASP A 133 4.44 -21.43 -5.19
N VAL A 134 5.59 -21.80 -4.63
CA VAL A 134 5.92 -22.17 -3.24
C VAL A 134 5.33 -23.48 -2.69
N ARG A 135 6.16 -24.54 -2.74
CA ARG A 135 6.10 -25.64 -1.77
C ARG A 135 6.87 -25.20 -0.53
N ASP A 136 6.13 -25.05 0.56
CA ASP A 136 6.64 -24.99 1.91
C ASP A 136 6.92 -26.43 2.38
N LYS A 137 8.14 -26.72 2.85
CA LYS A 137 8.47 -27.98 3.54
C LYS A 137 9.37 -27.67 4.72
N GLY A 138 8.83 -27.91 5.92
CA GLY A 138 9.55 -27.91 7.17
C GLY A 138 10.59 -29.03 7.29
N SER A 139 11.60 -28.71 8.10
CA SER A 139 12.41 -29.55 9.01
C SER A 139 12.96 -30.91 8.55
N LYS A 140 14.31 -31.02 8.52
CA LYS A 140 15.08 -32.04 9.26
C LYS A 140 16.59 -31.73 9.30
N GLU A 141 17.20 -32.23 10.35
CA GLU A 141 18.53 -32.01 10.93
C GLU A 141 19.73 -32.50 10.11
N ASP A 142 20.89 -31.88 10.42
CA ASP A 142 22.27 -32.37 10.51
C ASP A 142 22.86 -33.31 9.44
N LYS A 143 23.95 -32.84 8.81
CA LYS A 143 25.28 -33.46 8.90
C LYS A 143 26.37 -32.63 8.19
N ASN A 144 27.50 -32.51 8.89
CA ASN A 144 28.80 -31.99 8.45
C ASN A 144 29.33 -32.68 7.17
N ASN A 145 30.04 -31.94 6.30
CA ASN A 145 31.49 -32.10 6.10
C ASN A 145 32.04 -31.18 4.99
N ALA A 146 33.37 -31.05 5.08
CA ALA A 146 34.28 -30.07 4.51
C ALA A 146 34.56 -30.14 3.00
N GLU A 147 35.54 -29.30 2.61
CA GLU A 147 36.29 -29.16 1.34
C GLU A 147 35.79 -28.02 0.44
N SER A 148 36.39 -26.82 0.48
CA SER A 148 37.74 -26.40 0.05
C SER A 148 37.97 -26.43 -1.46
N ASP A 149 38.44 -25.28 -1.95
CA ASP A 149 39.35 -25.06 -3.07
C ASP A 149 38.83 -24.77 -4.50
N LYS A 150 39.00 -23.49 -4.87
CA LYS A 150 39.87 -22.96 -5.95
C LYS A 150 39.22 -22.32 -7.20
N TYR A 151 39.96 -21.30 -7.64
CA TYR A 151 39.96 -20.56 -8.92
C TYR A 151 38.91 -19.46 -9.10
N SER A 152 39.23 -18.25 -9.54
CA SER A 152 40.47 -17.45 -9.59
C SER A 152 40.06 -16.05 -10.06
N LYS A 153 40.93 -15.07 -9.80
CA LYS A 153 40.88 -13.70 -10.31
C LYS A 153 40.52 -13.65 -11.80
N ASP A 154 39.64 -12.72 -12.18
CA ASP A 154 39.86 -11.86 -13.34
C ASP A 154 39.21 -10.50 -13.07
N THR A 155 40.07 -9.49 -13.06
CA THR A 155 39.78 -8.06 -13.09
C THR A 155 39.55 -7.67 -14.54
N GLU A 156 38.39 -7.10 -14.88
CA GLU A 156 38.25 -6.32 -16.10
C GLU A 156 37.56 -4.98 -15.81
N GLU A 157 38.21 -3.95 -16.35
CA GLU A 157 37.98 -2.53 -16.20
C GLU A 157 36.65 -2.09 -16.85
N SER A 158 36.00 -1.15 -16.19
CA SER A 158 34.86 -0.38 -16.71
C SER A 158 35.26 0.40 -17.96
N LYS A 159 34.57 0.14 -19.08
CA LYS A 159 34.59 1.02 -20.26
C LYS A 159 33.26 1.77 -20.35
N ASP A 160 33.35 3.08 -20.23
CA ASP A 160 32.26 4.02 -20.52
C ASP A 160 31.80 3.87 -21.98
N ILE A 161 30.49 3.76 -22.17
CA ILE A 161 29.86 3.60 -23.48
C ILE A 161 29.39 4.98 -23.97
N ASN A 162 30.05 5.50 -25.01
CA ASN A 162 29.72 6.77 -25.67
C ASN A 162 28.48 6.64 -26.59
N GLY A 163 27.81 7.77 -26.82
CA GLY A 163 26.51 7.90 -27.51
C GLY A 163 26.38 7.39 -28.96
N GLU A 164 27.41 6.79 -29.56
CA GLU A 164 27.30 6.11 -30.87
C GLU A 164 26.76 4.67 -30.77
N ASP A 165 26.83 4.03 -29.60
CA ASP A 165 26.31 2.66 -29.43
C ASP A 165 24.77 2.59 -29.33
N TYR A 166 24.12 3.73 -29.07
CA TYR A 166 22.65 3.84 -29.06
C TYR A 166 22.03 3.65 -30.47
N LEU A 167 22.74 4.06 -31.52
CA LEU A 167 22.30 3.86 -32.91
C LEU A 167 22.55 2.42 -33.41
N LYS A 168 23.60 1.76 -32.92
CA LYS A 168 23.89 0.35 -33.24
C LYS A 168 22.88 -0.60 -32.59
N ILE A 169 22.40 -0.29 -31.38
CA ILE A 169 21.33 -1.07 -30.74
C ILE A 169 20.02 -0.93 -31.53
N GLN A 170 19.67 0.26 -32.03
CA GLN A 170 18.50 0.43 -32.90
C GLN A 170 18.62 -0.29 -34.26
N GLN A 171 19.84 -0.43 -34.80
CA GLN A 171 20.08 -1.17 -36.05
C GLN A 171 20.10 -2.69 -35.84
N CYS A 172 20.62 -3.21 -34.73
CA CYS A 172 20.54 -4.64 -34.37
C CYS A 172 19.10 -5.14 -34.14
N VAL A 173 18.18 -4.25 -33.74
CA VAL A 173 16.74 -4.57 -33.63
C VAL A 173 16.07 -4.73 -35.00
N LYS A 174 16.61 -4.11 -36.08
CA LYS A 174 16.09 -4.29 -37.45
C LYS A 174 16.63 -5.52 -38.16
N SER A 175 17.80 -6.04 -37.80
CA SER A 175 18.44 -7.18 -38.48
C SER A 175 18.13 -8.56 -37.88
N ASN A 176 17.53 -8.64 -36.69
CA ASN A 176 17.18 -9.92 -36.04
C ASN A 176 15.70 -10.35 -36.19
N ILE A 177 14.96 -9.78 -37.14
CA ILE A 177 13.55 -10.17 -37.44
C ILE A 177 13.46 -11.40 -38.38
N SER A 178 14.58 -11.99 -38.80
CA SER A 178 14.56 -13.23 -39.61
C SER A 178 15.25 -14.38 -38.90
N ASN A 179 14.60 -14.91 -37.85
CA ASN A 179 14.59 -16.35 -37.49
C ASN A 179 14.15 -16.55 -36.05
N THR A 180 12.85 -16.44 -35.77
CA THR A 180 12.17 -17.27 -34.76
C THR A 180 10.67 -17.26 -35.07
N ASN A 181 10.12 -18.42 -35.43
CA ASN A 181 8.69 -18.60 -35.61
C ASN A 181 8.02 -18.60 -34.23
N ASN A 182 7.52 -17.44 -33.78
CA ASN A 182 6.37 -17.22 -32.89
C ASN A 182 6.19 -15.70 -32.67
N ASN A 183 5.79 -14.98 -33.72
CA ASN A 183 5.70 -13.52 -33.74
C ASN A 183 4.37 -13.00 -33.16
N THR A 184 4.31 -12.81 -31.85
CA THR A 184 3.51 -11.71 -31.28
C THR A 184 4.44 -10.51 -31.08
N PRO A 185 4.19 -9.34 -31.69
CA PRO A 185 5.04 -8.16 -31.48
C PRO A 185 4.99 -7.75 -30.01
N LEU A 186 6.14 -7.78 -29.32
CA LEU A 186 6.27 -7.23 -27.97
C LEU A 186 6.35 -5.71 -28.07
N TYR A 187 5.28 -5.03 -27.65
CA TYR A 187 5.30 -3.58 -27.48
C TYR A 187 5.95 -3.25 -26.13
N SER A 188 7.05 -2.50 -26.19
CA SER A 188 7.68 -1.92 -25.00
C SER A 188 6.95 -0.64 -24.60
N THR A 189 6.62 -0.50 -23.31
CA THR A 189 5.93 0.66 -22.74
C THR A 189 6.78 1.24 -21.62
N LEU A 190 6.95 2.57 -21.61
CA LEU A 190 7.64 3.30 -20.55
C LEU A 190 6.61 3.95 -19.62
N LEU A 191 6.66 3.66 -18.33
CA LEU A 191 5.93 4.37 -17.29
C LEU A 191 6.88 5.30 -16.53
N THR A 192 6.78 6.59 -16.78
CA THR A 192 7.49 7.62 -16.00
C THR A 192 6.65 8.10 -14.81
N PRO A 193 7.26 8.75 -13.80
CA PRO A 193 6.55 9.49 -12.75
C PRO A 193 5.43 10.40 -13.29
N GLU A 194 5.69 11.16 -14.36
CA GLU A 194 4.71 12.07 -14.96
C GLU A 194 3.53 11.31 -15.57
N ILE A 195 3.81 10.25 -16.34
CA ILE A 195 2.76 9.43 -16.96
C ILE A 195 1.91 8.76 -15.87
N SER A 196 2.51 8.27 -14.79
CA SER A 196 1.77 7.69 -13.65
C SER A 196 0.82 8.72 -13.01
N ILE A 197 1.29 9.95 -12.77
CA ILE A 197 0.44 11.03 -12.24
C ILE A 197 -0.65 11.43 -13.23
N GLN A 198 -0.36 11.52 -14.53
CA GLN A 198 -1.36 11.83 -15.55
C GLN A 198 -2.45 10.76 -15.64
N ILE A 199 -2.10 9.48 -15.54
CA ILE A 199 -3.07 8.37 -15.48
C ILE A 199 -3.95 8.53 -14.24
N GLN A 200 -3.35 8.71 -13.06
CA GLN A 200 -4.10 8.84 -11.80
C GLN A 200 -4.98 10.11 -11.77
N ASN A 201 -4.54 11.21 -12.40
CA ASN A 201 -5.36 12.41 -12.61
C ASN A 201 -6.60 12.09 -13.48
N LYS A 202 -6.44 11.32 -14.57
CA LYS A 202 -7.56 10.89 -15.42
C LYS A 202 -8.51 9.93 -14.71
N LEU A 203 -7.97 9.01 -13.90
CA LEU A 203 -8.77 8.11 -13.07
C LEU A 203 -9.55 8.86 -11.99
N ASN A 204 -9.07 10.04 -11.58
CA ASN A 204 -9.73 10.95 -10.64
C ASN A 204 -10.01 10.29 -9.26
N SER A 205 -9.05 9.53 -8.75
CA SER A 205 -9.04 9.00 -7.38
C SER A 205 -8.85 10.11 -6.34
N ASP A 206 -9.35 9.94 -5.12
CA ASP A 206 -9.19 10.92 -4.04
C ASP A 206 -7.76 10.98 -3.47
N ILE A 207 -7.07 9.83 -3.46
CA ILE A 207 -5.67 9.71 -3.07
C ILE A 207 -4.92 9.01 -4.21
N MET A 208 -3.78 9.56 -4.60
CA MET A 208 -2.84 8.97 -5.55
C MET A 208 -1.49 8.73 -4.88
N MET A 209 -0.78 7.71 -5.35
CA MET A 209 0.55 7.37 -4.87
C MET A 209 1.63 7.80 -5.86
N GLN A 210 2.79 8.25 -5.37
CA GLN A 210 3.95 8.49 -6.24
C GLN A 210 4.43 7.19 -6.91
N LEU A 211 5.02 7.29 -8.09
CA LEU A 211 5.83 6.20 -8.61
C LEU A 211 7.12 6.05 -7.79
N ASP A 212 7.54 4.81 -7.55
CA ASP A 212 8.69 4.45 -6.73
C ASP A 212 9.46 3.29 -7.35
N ASP A 213 10.76 3.24 -7.06
CA ASP A 213 11.65 2.13 -7.44
C ASP A 213 11.57 1.05 -6.35
N VAL A 214 10.70 0.07 -6.60
CA VAL A 214 10.46 -1.04 -5.67
C VAL A 214 11.58 -2.07 -5.78
N ARG A 215 12.23 -2.35 -4.65
CA ARG A 215 13.22 -3.43 -4.52
C ARG A 215 12.78 -4.47 -3.49
N ASN A 216 13.34 -5.67 -3.61
CA ASN A 216 13.17 -6.69 -2.57
C ASN A 216 13.81 -6.17 -1.27
N PRO A 217 13.13 -6.21 -0.11
CA PRO A 217 13.70 -5.74 1.15
C PRO A 217 15.02 -6.43 1.56
N LEU A 218 15.31 -7.61 1.00
CA LEU A 218 16.53 -8.39 1.21
C LEU A 218 17.63 -8.11 0.17
N SER A 219 17.42 -7.18 -0.76
CA SER A 219 18.46 -6.72 -1.69
C SER A 219 19.64 -6.04 -0.97
N THR A 220 20.75 -5.84 -1.68
CA THR A 220 21.96 -5.26 -1.09
C THR A 220 21.71 -3.81 -0.64
N TYR A 221 22.52 -3.34 0.32
CA TYR A 221 22.44 -1.97 0.81
C TYR A 221 22.52 -0.95 -0.33
N ASN A 222 23.51 -1.08 -1.22
CA ASN A 222 23.73 -0.16 -2.34
C ASN A 222 22.54 -0.14 -3.31
N ASP A 223 21.95 -1.30 -3.61
CA ASP A 223 20.76 -1.37 -4.47
C ASP A 223 19.57 -0.63 -3.85
N ILE A 224 19.34 -0.85 -2.55
CA ILE A 224 18.27 -0.19 -1.80
C ILE A 224 18.52 1.32 -1.68
N GLU A 225 19.76 1.73 -1.44
CA GLU A 225 20.16 3.13 -1.37
C GLU A 225 19.90 3.84 -2.71
N CYS A 226 20.38 3.27 -3.82
CA CYS A 226 20.16 3.80 -5.16
C CYS A 226 18.66 3.92 -5.49
N ALA A 227 17.88 2.88 -5.20
CA ALA A 227 16.43 2.88 -5.42
C ALA A 227 15.70 3.90 -4.52
N MET A 228 16.15 4.08 -3.27
CA MET A 228 15.59 5.06 -2.34
C MET A 228 15.83 6.49 -2.84
N TYR A 229 17.06 6.83 -3.24
CA TYR A 229 17.35 8.16 -3.80
C TYR A 229 16.63 8.40 -5.14
N ARG A 230 16.52 7.38 -6.00
CA ARG A 230 15.72 7.47 -7.23
C ARG A 230 14.25 7.74 -6.92
N SER A 231 13.68 7.06 -5.93
CA SER A 231 12.30 7.26 -5.49
C SER A 231 12.06 8.67 -4.93
N LEU A 232 13.06 9.28 -4.29
CA LEU A 232 13.00 10.69 -3.84
C LEU A 232 13.01 11.66 -5.03
N ARG A 233 13.83 11.44 -6.06
CA ARG A 233 13.83 12.26 -7.28
C ARG A 233 12.54 12.07 -8.10
N TRP A 234 12.01 10.86 -8.14
CA TRP A 234 10.72 10.57 -8.77
C TRP A 234 9.54 11.21 -8.04
N LEU A 235 9.61 11.30 -6.71
CA LEU A 235 8.63 12.06 -5.93
C LEU A 235 8.60 13.53 -6.37
N ASP A 236 9.76 14.15 -6.53
CA ASP A 236 9.83 15.55 -6.96
C ASP A 236 9.16 15.77 -8.31
N ARG A 237 9.44 14.89 -9.27
CA ARG A 237 8.77 14.88 -10.58
C ARG A 237 7.26 14.67 -10.46
N CYS A 238 6.81 13.80 -9.54
CA CYS A 238 5.39 13.61 -9.27
C CYS A 238 4.73 14.89 -8.71
N ILE A 239 5.40 15.60 -7.80
CA ILE A 239 4.92 16.85 -7.20
C ILE A 239 4.81 17.94 -8.26
N LEU A 240 5.77 18.03 -9.17
CA LEU A 240 5.77 19.00 -10.27
C LEU A 240 4.66 18.70 -11.29
N GLU A 241 4.43 17.44 -11.65
CA GLU A 241 3.38 17.08 -12.61
C GLU A 241 1.96 17.19 -12.02
N HIS A 242 1.79 16.93 -10.73
CA HIS A 242 0.47 16.91 -10.12
C HIS A 242 -0.15 18.32 -10.00
N LYS A 243 -1.30 18.52 -10.66
CA LYS A 243 -2.00 19.81 -10.76
C LYS A 243 -3.44 19.80 -10.22
N ASN A 244 -4.00 18.63 -9.89
CA ASN A 244 -5.41 18.51 -9.51
C ASN A 244 -5.61 18.69 -7.99
N THR A 245 -6.14 19.84 -7.58
CA THR A 245 -6.37 20.18 -6.16
C THR A 245 -7.46 19.34 -5.47
N HIS A 246 -8.17 18.47 -6.20
CA HIS A 246 -9.16 17.56 -5.65
C HIS A 246 -8.61 16.18 -5.29
N GLN A 247 -7.32 15.91 -5.57
CA GLN A 247 -6.68 14.64 -5.29
C GLN A 247 -5.48 14.90 -4.38
N LEU A 248 -5.24 14.00 -3.43
CA LEU A 248 -4.09 14.08 -2.54
C LEU A 248 -2.97 13.19 -3.06
N LEU A 249 -1.73 13.68 -3.04
CA LEU A 249 -0.55 12.87 -3.34
C LEU A 249 0.03 12.31 -2.04
N PHE A 250 0.28 11.00 -2.00
CA PHE A 250 0.97 10.33 -0.91
C PHE A 250 2.35 9.87 -1.39
N PRO A 251 3.43 10.47 -0.86
CA PRO A 251 4.79 9.96 -1.04
C PRO A 251 4.98 8.58 -0.40
N ILE A 252 5.97 7.83 -0.86
CA ILE A 252 6.28 6.48 -0.36
C ILE A 252 7.69 6.48 0.25
N ILE A 253 7.77 6.21 1.55
CA ILE A 253 9.05 5.98 2.23
C ILE A 253 9.63 4.65 1.77
N GLN A 254 10.86 4.71 1.26
CA GLN A 254 11.68 3.57 0.83
C GLN A 254 12.89 3.39 1.77
N GLY A 255 13.74 2.38 1.51
CA GLY A 255 14.92 2.09 2.32
C GLY A 255 15.01 0.66 2.87
N GLY A 256 14.15 -0.26 2.42
CA GLY A 256 14.23 -1.68 2.80
C GLY A 256 14.14 -1.88 4.32
N LEU A 257 15.04 -2.70 4.88
CA LEU A 257 15.14 -2.90 6.34
C LEU A 257 16.23 -2.05 7.00
N PHE A 258 16.91 -1.18 6.23
CA PHE A 258 18.06 -0.39 6.70
C PHE A 258 17.59 0.89 7.40
N LYS A 259 17.88 0.99 8.70
CA LYS A 259 17.36 2.07 9.57
C LYS A 259 17.84 3.46 9.15
N ASP A 260 19.10 3.58 8.76
CA ASP A 260 19.71 4.80 8.22
C ASP A 260 19.04 5.26 6.92
N LEU A 261 18.85 4.36 5.94
CA LEU A 261 18.15 4.69 4.69
C LEU A 261 16.69 5.10 4.95
N ARG A 262 16.02 4.45 5.92
CA ARG A 262 14.66 4.82 6.35
C ARG A 262 14.63 6.20 7.02
N ILE A 263 15.64 6.56 7.82
CA ILE A 263 15.78 7.90 8.41
C ILE A 263 15.92 8.95 7.31
N ILE A 264 16.82 8.71 6.34
CA ILE A 264 17.04 9.62 5.21
C ILE A 264 15.74 9.81 4.42
N SER A 265 15.14 8.71 3.94
CA SER A 265 13.91 8.76 3.14
C SER A 265 12.77 9.46 3.88
N THR A 266 12.54 9.11 5.14
CA THR A 266 11.47 9.73 5.95
C THR A 266 11.70 11.21 6.18
N THR A 267 12.95 11.61 6.45
CA THR A 267 13.32 13.01 6.68
C THR A 267 13.16 13.84 5.42
N GLU A 268 13.62 13.34 4.28
CA GLU A 268 13.50 14.01 2.97
C GLU A 268 12.05 14.16 2.51
N ILE A 269 11.23 13.12 2.70
CA ILE A 269 9.79 13.18 2.43
C ILE A 269 9.11 14.19 3.36
N LYS A 270 9.48 14.21 4.65
CA LYS A 270 8.90 15.14 5.63
C LYS A 270 9.15 16.60 5.24
N LYS A 271 10.34 16.94 4.73
CA LYS A 271 10.62 18.29 4.21
C LYS A 271 9.63 18.67 3.10
N ARG A 272 9.32 17.74 2.19
CA ARG A 272 8.37 17.93 1.08
C ARG A 272 6.90 18.01 1.52
N LEU A 273 6.55 17.52 2.71
CA LEU A 273 5.20 17.71 3.25
C LEU A 273 4.97 19.11 3.84
N LEU A 274 6.05 19.82 4.15
CA LEU A 274 6.01 21.08 4.88
C LEU A 274 6.14 22.32 3.99
N PHE A 275 6.46 22.18 2.69
CA PHE A 275 6.52 23.34 1.79
C PHE A 275 5.12 23.92 1.57
N TYR A 276 5.02 25.25 1.54
CA TYR A 276 3.74 25.94 1.34
C TYR A 276 3.47 26.27 -0.12
N ASN A 277 4.51 26.51 -0.92
CA ASN A 277 4.41 26.91 -2.32
C ASN A 277 5.56 26.37 -3.17
N GLU A 278 5.44 26.57 -4.49
CA GLU A 278 6.39 26.10 -5.50
C GLU A 278 7.77 26.76 -5.39
N GLU A 279 7.86 28.04 -5.04
CA GLU A 279 9.15 28.72 -4.86
C GLU A 279 9.96 28.13 -3.68
N GLU A 280 9.31 27.86 -2.56
CA GLU A 280 9.92 27.17 -1.41
C GLU A 280 10.39 25.77 -1.80
N PHE A 281 9.59 25.06 -2.60
CA PHE A 281 9.94 23.74 -3.09
C PHE A 281 11.17 23.77 -4.01
N CYS A 282 11.22 24.69 -4.98
CA CYS A 282 12.39 24.84 -5.86
C CYS A 282 13.67 25.22 -5.09
N LYS A 283 13.55 26.06 -4.04
CA LYS A 283 14.68 26.41 -3.16
C LYS A 283 15.25 25.24 -2.38
N MET A 284 14.53 24.12 -2.26
CA MET A 284 15.06 22.90 -1.65
C MET A 284 16.08 22.16 -2.53
N GLY A 285 16.45 22.71 -3.69
CA GLY A 285 17.46 22.14 -4.59
C GLY A 285 16.91 21.12 -5.58
N VAL A 286 15.60 21.15 -5.81
CA VAL A 286 14.94 20.34 -6.84
C VAL A 286 15.10 21.06 -8.19
N ASN A 287 16.30 21.03 -8.75
CA ASN A 287 16.52 21.59 -10.09
C ASN A 287 16.03 20.60 -11.14
N ASP A 288 15.14 21.08 -12.02
CA ASP A 288 14.79 20.45 -13.29
C ASP A 288 16.08 20.16 -14.07
N SER A 289 16.33 18.88 -14.33
CA SER A 289 17.15 18.38 -15.44
C SER A 289 18.35 19.26 -15.87
N THR A 290 19.47 19.22 -15.15
CA THR A 290 20.79 19.46 -15.76
C THR A 290 21.86 18.63 -15.04
N ASN A 291 22.79 18.10 -15.84
CA ASN A 291 23.91 17.20 -15.52
C ASN A 291 24.96 17.71 -14.49
N GLU A 292 24.56 18.36 -13.40
CA GLU A 292 25.50 18.76 -12.35
C GLU A 292 25.22 18.00 -11.06
N GLN A 293 25.81 16.79 -11.00
CA GLN A 293 26.16 16.15 -9.74
C GLN A 293 27.22 17.00 -9.03
N GLN A 294 26.78 17.88 -8.13
CA GLN A 294 27.60 18.29 -7.00
C GLN A 294 26.71 18.30 -5.75
N GLY A 295 26.89 17.31 -4.89
CA GLY A 295 26.24 17.33 -3.58
C GLY A 295 26.00 16.01 -2.86
N ILE A 296 26.37 14.85 -3.41
CA ILE A 296 26.47 13.60 -2.64
C ILE A 296 27.64 12.77 -3.17
N SER A 297 28.85 13.27 -2.94
CA SER A 297 30.07 12.47 -3.07
C SER A 297 31.06 12.97 -2.04
N ASN A 298 31.23 12.21 -0.96
CA ASN A 298 32.50 12.00 -0.26
C ASN A 298 32.26 11.03 0.90
N CYS A 299 32.07 9.75 0.56
CA CYS A 299 32.47 8.66 1.44
C CYS A 299 33.94 8.37 1.15
N THR A 300 34.84 8.98 1.93
CA THR A 300 36.15 8.40 2.17
C THR A 300 36.30 8.22 3.67
N SER A 301 36.44 6.97 4.04
CA SER A 301 36.97 6.47 5.30
C SER A 301 38.10 7.34 5.84
N GLU A 302 37.94 7.91 7.02
CA GLU A 302 39.07 8.21 7.89
C GLU A 302 38.69 8.08 9.37
N GLN A 303 39.62 7.48 10.09
CA GLN A 303 39.50 6.93 11.41
C GLN A 303 39.41 7.99 12.51
N LEU A 304 38.82 7.55 13.63
CA LEU A 304 39.07 7.97 15.01
C LEU A 304 40.36 8.80 15.23
N GLY A 305 40.19 10.00 15.77
CA GLY A 305 41.28 10.79 16.37
C GLY A 305 40.73 11.90 17.26
N LEU A 306 40.94 11.78 18.57
CA LEU A 306 40.68 12.81 19.56
C LEU A 306 41.50 14.10 19.27
N SER A 307 40.95 15.28 19.55
CA SER A 307 41.58 16.26 20.46
C SER A 307 40.75 17.54 20.62
N ASN A 308 40.98 18.17 21.77
CA ASN A 308 40.21 19.23 22.43
C ASN A 308 40.56 20.66 21.95
N ASN A 309 39.68 21.60 22.31
CA ASN A 309 39.95 23.03 22.63
C ASN A 309 40.39 23.93 21.44
N THR A 310 40.04 25.21 21.32
CA THR A 310 39.66 26.26 22.29
C THR A 310 39.05 27.45 21.53
N SER A 311 38.28 28.25 22.25
CA SER A 311 37.90 29.66 22.06
C SER A 311 38.84 30.57 21.24
N GLU A 312 38.28 31.56 20.53
CA GLU A 312 38.39 33.01 20.90
C GLU A 312 37.77 33.98 19.88
N GLN A 313 37.04 34.97 20.45
CA GLN A 313 36.99 36.42 20.15
C GLN A 313 36.33 36.91 18.84
N GLN A 314 35.18 37.60 18.88
CA GLN A 314 34.88 38.98 19.31
C GLN A 314 35.18 40.09 18.26
N GLY A 315 34.22 41.01 18.07
CA GLY A 315 34.43 42.32 17.43
C GLY A 315 33.28 42.78 16.51
N PHE A 316 32.14 43.24 17.04
CA PHE A 316 31.75 44.66 17.26
C PHE A 316 31.21 45.45 16.03
N ASN A 317 29.93 45.87 16.15
CA ASN A 317 29.30 47.20 15.93
C ASN A 317 29.64 48.05 14.68
N ASN A 318 28.80 48.93 14.12
CA ASN A 318 27.41 49.40 14.27
C ASN A 318 27.22 50.48 13.18
N ASN A 319 25.98 50.65 12.67
CA ASN A 319 25.31 51.93 12.32
C ASN A 319 25.94 52.86 11.24
N THR A 320 25.27 53.67 10.42
CA THR A 320 23.93 54.31 10.44
C THR A 320 23.70 55.03 9.09
N ASP A 321 22.42 55.16 8.73
CA ASP A 321 21.72 56.33 8.16
C ASP A 321 21.91 56.85 6.72
N MET A 322 20.73 56.91 6.04
CA MET A 322 20.10 58.04 5.30
C MET A 322 20.83 58.67 4.10
N GLN A 323 20.21 59.25 3.06
CA GLN A 323 18.89 59.29 2.42
C GLN A 323 19.08 60.29 1.23
N GLN A 324 18.21 60.26 0.21
CA GLN A 324 18.06 61.25 -0.90
C GLN A 324 19.11 61.14 -2.03
N GLY A 325 18.79 61.07 -3.33
CA GLY A 325 17.57 61.33 -4.09
C GLY A 325 17.85 62.41 -5.13
N LEU A 326 18.06 62.06 -6.40
CA LEU A 326 17.98 63.00 -7.54
C LEU A 326 17.62 62.24 -8.82
N ASN A 327 16.49 62.64 -9.41
CA ASN A 327 16.07 62.31 -10.76
C ASN A 327 16.88 63.16 -11.75
N ASP A 328 17.24 62.60 -12.90
CA ASP A 328 17.39 63.41 -14.11
C ASP A 328 17.09 62.64 -15.40
N SER A 329 16.69 63.44 -16.37
CA SER A 329 15.71 63.17 -17.40
C SER A 329 16.25 62.64 -18.74
N SER A 330 15.36 61.92 -19.45
CA SER A 330 15.13 61.95 -20.90
C SER A 330 16.24 61.55 -21.88
N ASN A 331 16.00 60.48 -22.65
CA ASN A 331 16.01 60.57 -24.11
C ASN A 331 15.37 59.34 -24.79
N LYS A 332 14.42 59.63 -25.70
CA LYS A 332 14.21 59.02 -27.04
C LYS A 332 14.18 57.48 -27.17
N GLN A 333 13.04 56.92 -27.58
CA GLN A 333 12.67 56.70 -29.00
C GLN A 333 11.53 55.68 -29.16
N GLN A 334 10.64 56.03 -30.10
CA GLN A 334 9.72 55.25 -30.93
C GLN A 334 9.59 53.73 -30.72
N GLY A 335 8.32 53.32 -30.67
CA GLY A 335 7.88 51.96 -30.38
C GLY A 335 8.24 50.92 -31.44
N VAL A 336 8.48 49.73 -30.90
CA VAL A 336 8.33 48.45 -31.59
C VAL A 336 7.35 47.64 -30.75
N SER A 337 6.22 47.29 -31.35
CA SER A 337 5.17 46.49 -30.73
C SER A 337 5.66 45.06 -30.52
N ASN A 338 6.17 44.77 -29.32
CA ASN A 338 6.42 43.40 -28.89
C ASN A 338 5.24 42.95 -28.01
N ASN A 339 4.38 42.13 -28.59
CA ASN A 339 3.37 41.36 -27.88
C ASN A 339 4.06 40.55 -26.78
N THR A 340 4.03 41.07 -25.55
CA THR A 340 4.41 40.32 -24.36
C THR A 340 3.26 39.35 -24.08
N PRO A 341 3.49 38.04 -23.93
CA PRO A 341 2.47 37.16 -23.41
C PRO A 341 2.11 37.70 -22.03
N THR A 342 0.86 38.08 -21.82
CA THR A 342 0.30 38.35 -20.50
C THR A 342 0.70 37.20 -19.59
N THR A 343 1.62 37.48 -18.67
CA THR A 343 1.97 36.61 -17.56
C THR A 343 0.69 36.37 -16.78
N THR A 344 0.08 35.21 -17.01
CA THR A 344 -0.93 34.66 -16.11
C THR A 344 -0.35 34.71 -14.72
N ILE A 345 -0.98 35.47 -13.83
CA ILE A 345 -0.65 35.53 -12.42
C ILE A 345 -0.73 34.09 -11.90
N ASN A 346 0.44 33.45 -11.72
CA ASN A 346 0.52 32.10 -11.18
C ASN A 346 -0.05 32.12 -9.76
N THR A 347 -1.26 31.61 -9.60
CA THR A 347 -1.77 31.27 -8.27
C THR A 347 -0.80 30.28 -7.65
N PRO A 348 -0.28 30.52 -6.42
CA PRO A 348 0.70 29.64 -5.81
C PRO A 348 0.15 28.22 -5.71
N LYS A 349 0.89 27.26 -6.27
CA LYS A 349 0.55 25.84 -6.26
C LYS A 349 0.46 25.36 -4.80
N VAL A 350 -0.74 24.99 -4.36
CA VAL A 350 -0.95 24.51 -2.99
C VAL A 350 -0.36 23.12 -2.87
N ASN A 351 0.43 22.87 -1.82
CA ASN A 351 0.97 21.55 -1.55
C ASN A 351 -0.16 20.53 -1.27
N MET A 352 -0.27 19.54 -2.17
CA MET A 352 -1.24 18.43 -2.13
C MET A 352 -0.66 17.17 -1.48
N CYS A 353 0.61 17.18 -1.07
CA CYS A 353 1.19 16.10 -0.26
C CYS A 353 0.65 16.19 1.17
N ARG A 354 -0.37 15.38 1.47
CA ARG A 354 -1.16 15.47 2.72
C ARG A 354 -1.18 14.19 3.54
N GLY A 355 -0.31 13.23 3.21
CA GLY A 355 -0.11 11.98 3.92
C GLY A 355 1.11 11.25 3.39
N VAL A 356 1.48 10.15 4.03
CA VAL A 356 2.68 9.38 3.67
C VAL A 356 2.41 7.89 3.75
N ALA A 357 2.89 7.17 2.75
CA ALA A 357 2.96 5.72 2.78
C ALA A 357 4.33 5.20 3.23
N ILE A 358 4.34 4.04 3.86
CA ILE A 358 5.54 3.26 4.18
C ILE A 358 5.53 2.01 3.30
N GLY A 359 6.44 1.98 2.32
CA GLY A 359 6.57 0.90 1.35
C GLY A 359 7.66 -0.11 1.69
N GLY A 360 7.69 -1.24 0.97
CA GLY A 360 8.74 -2.25 1.09
C GLY A 360 8.71 -3.06 2.39
N LEU A 361 7.52 -3.27 2.97
CA LEU A 361 7.28 -3.96 4.24
C LEU A 361 6.19 -5.06 4.13
N SER A 362 6.15 -5.73 2.97
CA SER A 362 5.14 -6.76 2.69
C SER A 362 5.76 -8.00 2.03
N GLY A 363 7.05 -8.24 2.26
CA GLY A 363 7.89 -9.20 1.51
C GLY A 363 8.24 -10.49 2.28
N GLY A 364 7.74 -10.66 3.50
CA GLY A 364 8.10 -11.82 4.35
C GLY A 364 9.31 -11.55 5.25
N GLU A 365 9.64 -10.29 5.48
CA GLU A 365 10.66 -9.88 6.44
C GLU A 365 10.32 -10.34 7.87
N ASP A 366 11.37 -10.39 8.70
CA ASP A 366 11.21 -10.65 10.12
C ASP A 366 10.28 -9.59 10.77
N LYS A 367 9.34 -10.08 11.59
CA LYS A 367 8.31 -9.25 12.21
C LYS A 367 8.87 -8.22 13.18
N ASN A 368 10.02 -8.46 13.80
CA ASN A 368 10.65 -7.48 14.67
C ASN A 368 11.22 -6.31 13.86
N HIS A 369 11.88 -6.60 12.73
CA HIS A 369 12.37 -5.57 11.82
C HIS A 369 11.23 -4.76 11.21
N PHE A 370 10.14 -5.42 10.80
CA PHE A 370 8.92 -4.75 10.35
C PHE A 370 8.42 -3.72 11.37
N CYS A 371 8.28 -4.12 12.64
CA CYS A 371 7.81 -3.23 13.71
C CYS A 371 8.81 -2.09 14.00
N ASP A 372 10.11 -2.36 13.95
CA ASP A 372 11.16 -1.36 14.15
C ASP A 372 11.12 -0.27 13.09
N VAL A 373 10.99 -0.65 11.81
CA VAL A 373 10.91 0.30 10.70
C VAL A 373 9.66 1.17 10.81
N ILE A 374 8.50 0.57 11.14
CA ILE A 374 7.27 1.33 11.35
C ILE A 374 7.45 2.35 12.49
N SER A 375 7.94 1.88 13.64
CA SER A 375 8.13 2.73 14.83
C SER A 375 9.07 3.90 14.53
N LEU A 376 10.17 3.63 13.83
CA LEU A 376 11.13 4.63 13.38
C LEU A 376 10.48 5.68 12.47
N CYS A 377 9.80 5.26 11.40
CA CYS A 377 9.16 6.18 10.47
C CYS A 377 8.07 7.03 11.15
N VAL A 378 7.24 6.40 11.99
CA VAL A 378 6.18 7.08 12.76
C VAL A 378 6.77 8.16 13.66
N SER A 379 7.88 7.87 14.35
CA SER A 379 8.54 8.82 15.26
C SER A 379 9.04 10.07 14.53
N ILE A 380 9.63 9.90 13.33
CA ILE A 380 10.16 11.01 12.53
C ILE A 380 9.01 11.84 11.94
N LEU A 381 7.98 11.20 11.40
CA LEU A 381 6.82 11.90 10.80
C LEU A 381 6.05 12.73 11.84
N GLY A 382 5.91 12.23 13.06
CA GLY A 382 5.16 12.89 14.13
C GLY A 382 3.63 12.81 13.93
N PRO A 383 2.84 13.52 14.73
CA PRO A 383 1.39 13.29 14.80
C PRO A 383 0.60 13.94 13.66
N ASN A 384 1.00 15.04 13.06
CA ASN A 384 0.05 15.79 12.22
C ASN A 384 -0.08 15.28 10.77
N ILE A 385 0.46 14.10 10.48
CA ILE A 385 0.48 13.49 9.14
C ILE A 385 -0.24 12.13 9.21
N PRO A 386 -1.21 11.84 8.32
CA PRO A 386 -1.80 10.52 8.20
C PRO A 386 -0.79 9.53 7.61
N LYS A 387 -0.71 8.35 8.23
CA LYS A 387 0.31 7.34 7.92
C LYS A 387 -0.35 6.09 7.36
N TYR A 388 0.11 5.66 6.20
CA TYR A 388 -0.37 4.50 5.48
C TYR A 388 0.73 3.44 5.41
N VAL A 389 0.48 2.22 5.87
CA VAL A 389 1.40 1.09 5.63
C VAL A 389 0.82 0.20 4.55
N MET A 390 1.62 -0.08 3.51
CA MET A 390 1.16 -0.79 2.33
C MET A 390 1.23 -2.31 2.52
N GLY A 391 0.19 -3.02 2.07
CA GLY A 391 0.20 -4.48 1.94
C GLY A 391 0.00 -5.27 3.24
N VAL A 392 -0.42 -4.64 4.33
CA VAL A 392 -0.61 -5.27 5.65
C VAL A 392 -2.06 -5.71 5.84
N GLY A 393 -2.28 -7.03 5.97
CA GLY A 393 -3.64 -7.61 6.01
C GLY A 393 -3.95 -8.62 7.09
N TYR A 394 -2.95 -9.18 7.79
CA TYR A 394 -3.23 -10.09 8.90
C TYR A 394 -3.81 -9.29 10.08
N PRO A 395 -4.88 -9.77 10.75
CA PRO A 395 -5.52 -9.02 11.83
C PRO A 395 -4.55 -8.61 12.96
N GLU A 396 -3.63 -9.49 13.34
CA GLU A 396 -2.58 -9.19 14.32
C GLU A 396 -1.61 -8.09 13.86
N ASP A 397 -1.20 -8.10 12.59
CA ASP A 397 -0.33 -7.06 12.04
C ASP A 397 -1.05 -5.72 11.98
N VAL A 398 -2.32 -5.72 11.57
CA VAL A 398 -3.17 -4.51 11.54
C VAL A 398 -3.31 -3.92 12.94
N LEU A 399 -3.58 -4.74 13.95
CA LEU A 399 -3.66 -4.29 15.34
C LEU A 399 -2.32 -3.69 15.81
N VAL A 400 -1.21 -4.38 15.56
CA VAL A 400 0.13 -3.88 15.91
C VAL A 400 0.42 -2.55 15.21
N CYS A 401 0.19 -2.44 13.90
CA CYS A 401 0.41 -1.22 13.14
C CYS A 401 -0.38 -0.04 13.71
N ILE A 402 -1.66 -0.25 14.06
CA ILE A 402 -2.49 0.79 14.70
C ILE A 402 -1.88 1.18 16.05
N CYS A 403 -1.49 0.21 16.87
CA CYS A 403 -0.83 0.46 18.16
C CYS A 403 0.50 1.22 18.04
N LEU A 404 1.24 1.01 16.94
CA LEU A 404 2.46 1.74 16.61
C LEU A 404 2.21 3.13 16.02
N GLY A 405 0.98 3.47 15.62
CA GLY A 405 0.57 4.81 15.18
C GLY A 405 0.24 4.95 13.68
N ILE A 406 -0.03 3.83 13.00
CA ILE A 406 -0.50 3.82 11.60
C ILE A 406 -2.01 4.09 11.53
N ASP A 407 -2.44 4.84 10.51
CA ASP A 407 -3.84 5.23 10.31
C ASP A 407 -4.52 4.45 9.17
N MET A 408 -3.78 4.09 8.13
CA MET A 408 -4.32 3.44 6.93
C MET A 408 -3.54 2.17 6.60
N MET A 409 -4.24 1.14 6.12
CA MET A 409 -3.70 -0.14 5.71
C MET A 409 -4.51 -0.67 4.52
N ASP A 410 -3.92 -1.51 3.69
CA ASP A 410 -4.60 -2.22 2.62
C ASP A 410 -4.07 -3.65 2.52
N CYS A 411 -4.90 -4.58 2.02
CA CYS A 411 -4.40 -5.88 1.63
C CYS A 411 -5.41 -6.67 0.80
N VAL A 412 -4.91 -7.51 -0.10
CA VAL A 412 -5.71 -8.53 -0.78
C VAL A 412 -6.08 -9.70 0.13
N TYR A 413 -5.44 -9.87 1.29
CA TYR A 413 -5.55 -11.04 2.16
C TYR A 413 -6.99 -11.52 2.43
N PRO A 414 -7.96 -10.66 2.83
CA PRO A 414 -9.34 -11.09 3.08
C PRO A 414 -10.02 -11.73 1.86
N THR A 415 -9.78 -11.17 0.67
CA THR A 415 -10.36 -11.66 -0.60
C THR A 415 -9.59 -12.87 -1.15
N ARG A 416 -8.26 -12.88 -1.00
CA ARG A 416 -7.39 -13.96 -1.47
C ARG A 416 -7.63 -15.24 -0.66
N THR A 417 -7.75 -15.12 0.66
CA THR A 417 -7.94 -16.27 1.54
C THR A 417 -9.35 -16.89 1.38
N ALA A 418 -10.36 -16.07 1.07
CA ALA A 418 -11.71 -16.53 0.75
C ALA A 418 -11.74 -17.53 -0.42
N ARG A 419 -10.90 -17.32 -1.46
CA ARG A 419 -10.74 -18.27 -2.59
C ARG A 419 -10.30 -19.65 -2.13
N PHE A 420 -9.50 -19.72 -1.07
CA PHE A 420 -9.01 -20.97 -0.50
C PHE A 420 -9.98 -21.58 0.53
N GLY A 421 -11.19 -21.03 0.66
CA GLY A 421 -12.20 -21.50 1.59
C GLY A 421 -11.90 -21.14 3.04
N ILE A 422 -11.20 -20.02 3.27
CA ILE A 422 -10.79 -19.58 4.61
C ILE A 422 -11.64 -18.38 5.05
N ALA A 423 -12.22 -18.48 6.24
CA ALA A 423 -12.97 -17.44 6.90
C ALA A 423 -12.18 -16.85 8.09
N LEU A 424 -12.22 -15.54 8.27
CA LEU A 424 -11.54 -14.84 9.37
C LEU A 424 -12.43 -14.74 10.62
N THR A 425 -11.87 -14.97 11.81
CA THR A 425 -12.56 -14.79 13.11
C THR A 425 -11.59 -14.29 14.18
N ASP A 426 -12.11 -13.86 15.32
CA ASP A 426 -11.30 -13.45 16.48
C ASP A 426 -10.45 -14.60 17.07
N LYS A 427 -10.86 -15.85 16.82
CA LYS A 427 -10.11 -17.06 17.22
C LYS A 427 -9.09 -17.49 16.16
N GLY A 428 -9.05 -16.81 15.02
CA GLY A 428 -8.19 -17.14 13.89
C GLY A 428 -8.95 -17.59 12.65
N CYS A 429 -8.21 -18.22 11.73
CA CYS A 429 -8.74 -18.64 10.45
C CYS A 429 -9.48 -19.98 10.56
N ILE A 430 -10.69 -20.03 10.01
CA ILE A 430 -11.46 -21.26 9.85
C ILE A 430 -11.37 -21.70 8.39
N LYS A 431 -10.78 -22.87 8.13
CA LYS A 431 -10.75 -23.47 6.79
C LYS A 431 -12.03 -24.27 6.55
N VAL A 432 -13.08 -23.59 6.08
CA VAL A 432 -14.43 -24.14 5.85
C VAL A 432 -14.40 -25.45 5.05
N ASN A 433 -13.46 -25.58 4.12
CA ASN A 433 -13.28 -26.77 3.28
C ASN A 433 -12.86 -28.06 4.01
N THR A 434 -12.34 -27.94 5.24
CA THR A 434 -11.75 -29.05 6.00
C THR A 434 -12.28 -29.15 7.42
N VAL A 435 -13.16 -28.25 7.87
CA VAL A 435 -13.67 -28.34 9.25
C VAL A 435 -14.53 -29.59 9.39
N GLU A 436 -14.17 -30.43 10.34
CA GLU A 436 -15.00 -31.51 10.88
C GLU A 436 -15.56 -30.98 12.21
N TRP A 437 -16.86 -30.73 12.25
CA TRP A 437 -17.54 -30.37 13.50
C TRP A 437 -18.09 -31.65 14.12
N ASN A 438 -17.60 -31.99 15.32
CA ASN A 438 -18.21 -33.04 16.12
C ASN A 438 -19.52 -32.51 16.69
N THR A 439 -20.61 -33.26 16.51
CA THR A 439 -21.94 -32.92 17.06
C THR A 439 -21.98 -32.83 18.59
N SER A 440 -20.89 -33.18 19.27
CA SER A 440 -20.72 -33.13 20.72
C SER A 440 -20.21 -31.80 21.27
N ASP A 441 -19.70 -30.88 20.45
CA ASP A 441 -19.18 -29.58 20.89
C ASP A 441 -20.34 -28.59 21.17
N ARG A 442 -21.12 -28.91 22.20
CA ARG A 442 -22.14 -28.04 22.79
C ARG A 442 -21.46 -27.13 23.83
N CYS A 443 -21.21 -25.88 23.49
CA CYS A 443 -20.97 -24.88 24.53
C CYS A 443 -22.29 -24.59 25.27
N ILE A 444 -22.21 -24.82 26.57
CA ILE A 444 -23.18 -24.60 27.64
C ILE A 444 -23.91 -23.26 27.46
N SER A 445 -25.23 -23.31 27.32
CA SER A 445 -26.09 -22.14 27.51
C SER A 445 -26.15 -21.80 29.00
N THR A 446 -25.60 -20.65 29.37
CA THR A 446 -25.88 -20.01 30.66
C THR A 446 -27.26 -19.35 30.62
N ASP A 447 -28.05 -19.69 31.64
CA ASP A 447 -29.17 -18.92 32.21
C ASP A 447 -30.44 -18.72 31.38
N THR A 448 -31.31 -19.74 31.40
CA THR A 448 -32.76 -19.54 31.35
C THR A 448 -33.29 -19.42 32.77
N SER A 449 -33.32 -18.21 33.32
CA SER A 449 -34.23 -17.89 34.41
C SER A 449 -35.19 -16.80 33.95
N THR A 450 -36.48 -17.03 34.23
CA THR A 450 -37.63 -16.14 34.04
C THR A 450 -38.15 -15.99 32.60
N ILE A 451 -39.22 -16.76 32.29
CA ILE A 451 -40.58 -16.24 32.09
C ILE A 451 -41.52 -17.45 32.13
N SER A 452 -42.29 -17.53 33.21
CA SER A 452 -43.44 -18.42 33.36
C SER A 452 -44.68 -17.72 32.81
N SER A 453 -45.45 -18.39 31.95
CA SER A 453 -46.91 -18.20 31.82
C SER A 453 -47.54 -19.41 31.10
N PRO A 454 -48.74 -19.86 31.53
CA PRO A 454 -49.33 -21.12 31.07
C PRO A 454 -50.35 -20.89 29.95
N ILE A 455 -50.30 -21.69 28.89
CA ILE A 455 -51.45 -21.86 27.98
C ILE A 455 -51.68 -23.35 27.71
N SER A 456 -52.96 -23.68 27.75
CA SER A 456 -53.66 -24.95 27.88
C SER A 456 -53.57 -25.92 26.70
N ASN A 457 -53.69 -27.20 27.07
CA ASN A 457 -53.97 -28.42 26.32
C ASN A 457 -54.77 -28.29 25.02
N THR A 458 -54.27 -28.94 23.95
CA THR A 458 -55.06 -29.81 23.07
C THR A 458 -54.18 -30.90 22.49
N SER A 459 -54.61 -32.14 22.65
CA SER A 459 -53.99 -33.40 22.23
C SER A 459 -54.41 -33.78 20.81
N ILE A 460 -53.46 -33.95 19.89
CA ILE A 460 -53.63 -34.73 18.65
C ILE A 460 -52.36 -35.56 18.41
N SER A 461 -52.58 -36.85 18.13
CA SER A 461 -51.62 -37.95 18.01
C SER A 461 -50.83 -37.98 16.69
N ASN A 462 -49.55 -38.32 16.79
CA ASN A 462 -48.62 -38.62 15.68
C ASN A 462 -49.01 -39.88 14.86
N PRO A 463 -48.55 -39.98 13.61
CA PRO A 463 -47.37 -40.83 13.38
C PRO A 463 -46.30 -40.21 12.46
N THR A 464 -45.06 -40.27 12.92
CA THR A 464 -43.80 -40.51 12.19
C THR A 464 -43.70 -40.06 10.72
N SER A 465 -43.24 -38.83 10.54
CA SER A 465 -42.11 -38.55 9.65
C SER A 465 -41.13 -37.70 10.44
N ILE A 466 -40.04 -38.32 10.88
CA ILE A 466 -38.95 -37.61 11.55
C ILE A 466 -38.39 -36.64 10.51
N ALA A 467 -38.80 -35.38 10.58
CA ALA A 467 -38.09 -34.29 9.93
C ALA A 467 -36.63 -34.42 10.39
N PRO A 468 -35.64 -34.39 9.46
CA PRO A 468 -34.26 -34.60 9.85
C PRO A 468 -33.91 -33.57 10.92
N THR A 469 -33.62 -34.06 12.12
CA THR A 469 -33.18 -33.27 13.25
C THR A 469 -31.81 -32.69 12.88
N TYR A 470 -31.79 -31.51 12.28
CA TYR A 470 -30.55 -30.80 12.01
C TYR A 470 -29.92 -30.41 13.35
N SER A 471 -28.84 -31.11 13.70
CA SER A 471 -27.88 -30.73 14.74
C SER A 471 -27.35 -29.31 14.48
N PRO A 472 -26.91 -28.53 15.48
CA PRO A 472 -26.94 -27.06 15.40
C PRO A 472 -25.93 -26.50 14.38
N ILE A 473 -26.44 -26.32 13.16
CA ILE A 473 -26.57 -25.11 12.34
C ILE A 473 -25.92 -23.81 12.91
N TYR A 474 -24.61 -23.76 13.13
CA TYR A 474 -23.96 -22.47 13.48
C TYR A 474 -23.36 -21.76 12.25
N PRO A 475 -23.47 -20.42 12.16
CA PRO A 475 -22.74 -19.63 11.17
C PRO A 475 -21.22 -19.66 11.45
N ILE A 476 -20.43 -19.03 10.57
CA ILE A 476 -18.97 -18.91 10.76
C ILE A 476 -18.64 -18.33 12.15
N ASP A 477 -19.37 -17.28 12.52
CA ASP A 477 -19.30 -16.63 13.83
C ASP A 477 -20.72 -16.15 14.20
N PRO A 478 -21.30 -16.61 15.32
CA PRO A 478 -22.66 -16.26 15.74
C PRO A 478 -22.80 -14.79 16.16
N THR A 479 -21.70 -14.09 16.41
CA THR A 479 -21.70 -12.65 16.74
C THR A 479 -21.56 -11.75 15.50
N CYS A 480 -21.18 -12.34 14.36
CA CYS A 480 -20.98 -11.62 13.10
C CYS A 480 -22.32 -11.31 12.42
N LYS A 481 -22.52 -10.05 12.04
CA LYS A 481 -23.75 -9.56 11.40
C LYS A 481 -23.64 -9.46 9.87
N CYS A 482 -22.66 -10.12 9.26
CA CYS A 482 -22.51 -10.10 7.80
C CYS A 482 -23.59 -10.92 7.11
N TYR A 483 -23.86 -10.65 5.84
CA TYR A 483 -24.82 -11.42 5.04
C TYR A 483 -24.55 -12.93 5.08
N CYS A 484 -23.29 -13.35 5.04
CA CYS A 484 -22.93 -14.77 5.09
C CYS A 484 -23.38 -15.43 6.41
N CYS A 485 -23.02 -14.85 7.57
CA CYS A 485 -23.37 -15.40 8.88
C CYS A 485 -24.86 -15.31 9.21
N LEU A 486 -25.58 -14.33 8.67
CA LEU A 486 -27.03 -14.23 8.89
C LEU A 486 -27.85 -15.26 8.13
N ASN A 487 -27.33 -15.79 7.01
CA ASN A 487 -28.11 -16.62 6.10
C ASN A 487 -27.60 -18.06 5.95
N TYR A 488 -26.32 -18.30 6.24
CA TYR A 488 -25.68 -19.60 5.96
C TYR A 488 -24.93 -20.13 7.18
N ASN A 489 -25.10 -21.42 7.42
CA ASN A 489 -24.33 -22.16 8.41
C ASN A 489 -23.08 -22.79 7.77
N ILE A 490 -22.09 -23.15 8.61
CA ILE A 490 -20.83 -23.75 8.16
C ILE A 490 -21.04 -25.03 7.35
N GLN A 491 -22.00 -25.87 7.72
CA GLN A 491 -22.27 -27.14 7.02
C GLN A 491 -22.72 -26.89 5.59
N TYR A 492 -23.61 -25.93 5.36
CA TYR A 492 -24.01 -25.50 4.03
C TYR A 492 -22.83 -24.92 3.25
N LEU A 493 -22.04 -24.02 3.86
CA LEU A 493 -20.86 -23.45 3.22
C LEU A 493 -19.86 -24.52 2.79
N LYS A 494 -19.70 -25.60 3.56
CA LYS A 494 -18.87 -26.76 3.21
C LYS A 494 -19.36 -27.47 1.95
N THR A 495 -20.66 -27.54 1.71
CA THR A 495 -21.23 -28.09 0.45
C THR A 495 -20.87 -27.26 -0.77
N LEU A 496 -20.55 -25.97 -0.59
CA LEU A 496 -20.12 -25.06 -1.65
C LEU A 496 -18.61 -25.11 -1.92
N LYS A 497 -17.87 -26.04 -1.32
CA LYS A 497 -16.42 -26.20 -1.51
C LYS A 497 -16.05 -26.20 -2.99
N ASN A 498 -14.96 -25.50 -3.31
CA ASN A 498 -14.43 -25.32 -4.68
C ASN A 498 -15.37 -24.60 -5.66
N THR A 499 -16.44 -23.96 -5.19
CA THR A 499 -17.31 -23.13 -6.05
C THR A 499 -17.03 -21.65 -5.88
N THR A 500 -17.33 -20.87 -6.92
CA THR A 500 -17.29 -19.39 -6.85
C THR A 500 -18.26 -18.85 -5.79
N ASN A 501 -19.38 -19.53 -5.55
CA ASN A 501 -20.36 -19.11 -4.54
C ASN A 501 -19.75 -19.08 -3.13
N LEU A 502 -18.93 -20.09 -2.76
CA LEU A 502 -18.21 -20.06 -1.49
C LEU A 502 -17.25 -18.88 -1.42
N CYS A 503 -16.48 -18.63 -2.48
CA CYS A 503 -15.55 -17.50 -2.55
C CYS A 503 -16.27 -16.17 -2.33
N ILE A 504 -17.44 -15.97 -2.94
CA ILE A 504 -18.25 -14.76 -2.79
C ILE A 504 -18.70 -14.58 -1.33
N LEU A 505 -19.30 -15.62 -0.74
CA LEU A 505 -19.82 -15.58 0.63
C LEU A 505 -18.71 -15.34 1.66
N LEU A 506 -17.56 -16.01 1.51
CA LEU A 506 -16.42 -15.80 2.38
C LEU A 506 -15.75 -14.44 2.15
N THR A 507 -15.80 -13.89 0.94
CA THR A 507 -15.29 -12.54 0.69
C THR A 507 -16.15 -11.51 1.43
N LEU A 508 -17.47 -11.62 1.36
CA LEU A 508 -18.39 -10.78 2.14
C LEU A 508 -18.10 -10.87 3.65
N HIS A 509 -17.95 -12.09 4.17
CA HIS A 509 -17.62 -12.32 5.57
C HIS A 509 -16.27 -11.71 5.97
N ASN A 510 -15.21 -11.99 5.22
CA ASN A 510 -13.85 -11.57 5.57
C ASN A 510 -13.69 -10.03 5.50
N LEU A 511 -14.30 -9.39 4.50
CA LEU A 511 -14.30 -7.93 4.39
C LEU A 511 -15.07 -7.27 5.54
N PHE A 512 -16.26 -7.82 5.86
CA PHE A 512 -17.03 -7.36 7.00
C PHE A 512 -16.26 -7.53 8.32
N TYR A 513 -15.59 -8.68 8.50
CA TYR A 513 -14.76 -8.95 9.68
C TYR A 513 -13.67 -7.90 9.85
N MET A 514 -12.89 -7.60 8.79
CA MET A 514 -11.80 -6.61 8.87
C MET A 514 -12.31 -5.21 9.21
N GLU A 515 -13.44 -4.81 8.62
CA GLU A 515 -14.05 -3.51 8.90
C GLU A 515 -14.54 -3.43 10.35
N ASN A 516 -15.30 -4.44 10.81
CA ASN A 516 -15.78 -4.52 12.19
C ASN A 516 -14.63 -4.64 13.21
N PHE A 517 -13.55 -5.32 12.86
CA PHE A 517 -12.34 -5.43 13.69
C PHE A 517 -11.72 -4.05 13.93
N ILE A 518 -11.54 -3.25 12.89
CA ILE A 518 -11.02 -1.89 13.01
C ILE A 518 -11.99 -0.96 13.73
N ASP A 519 -13.28 -1.10 13.50
CA ASP A 519 -14.28 -0.29 14.21
C ASP A 519 -14.24 -0.56 15.72
N ARG A 520 -14.12 -1.83 16.15
CA ARG A 520 -13.92 -2.15 17.57
C ARG A 520 -12.62 -1.57 18.13
N ILE A 521 -11.52 -1.61 17.36
CA ILE A 521 -10.25 -0.96 17.77
C ILE A 521 -10.48 0.55 17.94
N ARG A 522 -11.12 1.22 16.98
CA ARG A 522 -11.42 2.66 17.02
C ARG A 522 -12.24 3.01 18.26
N ILE A 523 -13.32 2.27 18.52
CA ILE A 523 -14.17 2.43 19.71
C ILE A 523 -13.36 2.22 20.99
N SER A 524 -12.44 1.25 21.03
CA SER A 524 -11.59 1.01 22.20
C SER A 524 -10.61 2.17 22.46
N ILE A 525 -10.06 2.80 21.41
CA ILE A 525 -9.20 3.99 21.54
C ILE A 525 -10.01 5.17 22.09
N GLU A 526 -11.20 5.41 21.51
CA GLU A 526 -12.10 6.50 21.92
C GLU A 526 -12.51 6.41 23.39
N ASN A 527 -12.72 5.20 23.88
CA ASN A 527 -13.13 4.92 25.26
C ASN A 527 -11.96 4.68 26.24
N ASN A 528 -10.70 4.87 25.82
CA ASN A 528 -9.51 4.56 26.61
C ASN A 528 -9.45 3.10 27.13
N ARG A 529 -9.90 2.14 26.32
CA ARG A 529 -9.96 0.70 26.63
C ARG A 529 -9.14 -0.16 25.66
N LEU A 530 -8.19 0.43 24.92
CA LEU A 530 -7.36 -0.31 23.96
C LEU A 530 -6.55 -1.45 24.63
N ASN A 531 -6.03 -1.22 25.84
CA ASN A 531 -5.34 -2.23 26.63
C ASN A 531 -6.24 -3.44 26.96
N ILE A 532 -7.53 -3.21 27.25
CA ILE A 532 -8.51 -4.28 27.49
C ILE A 532 -8.76 -5.03 26.18
N PHE A 533 -8.96 -4.30 25.09
CA PHE A 533 -9.15 -4.90 23.76
C PHE A 533 -7.98 -5.80 23.36
N VAL A 534 -6.73 -5.36 23.56
CA VAL A 534 -5.53 -6.16 23.26
C VAL A 534 -5.46 -7.42 24.12
N LYS A 535 -5.76 -7.32 25.42
CA LYS A 535 -5.80 -8.49 26.31
C LYS A 535 -6.87 -9.51 25.87
N GLU A 536 -8.06 -9.05 25.51
CA GLU A 536 -9.13 -9.89 24.98
C GLU A 536 -8.77 -10.53 23.64
N TYR A 537 -8.14 -9.76 22.74
CA TYR A 537 -7.64 -10.27 21.47
C TYR A 537 -6.60 -11.36 21.68
N VAL A 538 -5.61 -11.15 22.55
CA VAL A 538 -4.57 -12.14 22.87
C VAL A 538 -5.17 -13.40 23.49
N LYS A 539 -6.15 -13.27 24.38
CA LYS A 539 -6.88 -14.40 24.95
C LYS A 539 -7.61 -15.19 23.87
N ASN A 540 -8.36 -14.53 23.00
CA ASN A 540 -9.20 -15.19 21.99
C ASN A 540 -8.38 -15.80 20.83
N ARG A 541 -7.37 -15.06 20.35
CA ARG A 541 -6.56 -15.41 19.18
C ARG A 541 -5.48 -16.43 19.49
N TYR A 542 -4.89 -16.35 20.67
CA TYR A 542 -3.67 -17.10 21.03
C TYR A 542 -3.79 -17.88 22.34
N ASN A 543 -4.97 -17.93 22.97
CA ASN A 543 -5.15 -18.55 24.29
C ASN A 543 -4.14 -18.04 25.33
N ASN A 544 -3.87 -16.73 25.32
CA ASN A 544 -2.86 -16.06 26.15
C ASN A 544 -1.38 -16.39 25.84
N GLN A 545 -1.09 -17.05 24.71
CA GLN A 545 0.27 -17.38 24.28
C GLN A 545 0.59 -16.75 22.90
N PRO A 546 0.64 -15.42 22.79
CA PRO A 546 0.96 -14.75 21.53
C PRO A 546 2.42 -14.98 21.13
N PRO A 547 2.75 -14.84 19.83
CA PRO A 547 4.13 -14.96 19.37
C PRO A 547 5.02 -13.85 19.93
N GLU A 548 6.32 -14.14 20.10
CA GLU A 548 7.28 -13.25 20.77
C GLU A 548 7.36 -11.86 20.13
N TRP A 549 7.38 -11.78 18.80
CA TRP A 549 7.43 -10.51 18.07
C TRP A 549 6.24 -9.60 18.41
N PHE A 550 5.05 -10.18 18.63
CA PHE A 550 3.84 -9.44 18.97
C PHE A 550 3.97 -8.87 20.38
N VAL A 551 4.46 -9.67 21.33
CA VAL A 551 4.72 -9.22 22.71
C VAL A 551 5.74 -8.09 22.71
N ARG A 552 6.83 -8.22 21.94
CA ARG A 552 7.87 -7.20 21.81
C ARG A 552 7.29 -5.88 21.30
N ALA A 553 6.49 -5.93 20.23
CA ALA A 553 5.86 -4.75 19.64
C ALA A 553 4.82 -4.11 20.58
N MET A 554 4.02 -4.89 21.31
CA MET A 554 3.04 -4.32 22.25
C MET A 554 3.69 -3.72 23.50
N LYS A 555 4.80 -4.30 23.97
CA LYS A 555 5.60 -3.75 25.09
C LYS A 555 6.24 -2.41 24.73
N SER A 556 6.72 -2.23 23.50
CA SER A 556 7.32 -0.95 23.08
C SER A 556 6.33 0.22 23.10
N VAL A 557 5.02 -0.06 23.17
CA VAL A 557 3.94 0.93 23.29
C VAL A 557 3.07 0.73 24.54
N ASN A 558 3.62 0.13 25.60
CA ASN A 558 3.03 0.02 26.93
C ASN A 558 1.64 -0.66 26.99
N LEU A 559 1.36 -1.63 26.12
CA LEU A 559 0.07 -2.35 26.10
C LEU A 559 0.15 -3.75 26.74
N MET A 560 1.35 -4.28 26.99
CA MET A 560 1.61 -5.60 27.57
C MET A 560 2.77 -5.59 28.55
#